data_AF-A0A451B7B0-F1
#
_entry.id   AF-A0A451B7B0-F1
#
_cell.length_a   1.000
_cell.length_b   1.000
_cell.length_c   1.000
_cell.angle_alpha   90.00
_cell.angle_beta   90.00
_cell.angle_gamma   90.00
#
_symmetry.space_group_name_H-M   'P 1'
#
loop_
_entity.id
_entity.type
_entity.pdbx_description
1 polymer ?
#
loop_
_entity_poly.entity_id
_entity_poly.type
_entity_poly.pdbx_seq_one_letter_code
_entity_poly.pdbx_strand_id
1 'polypeptide(L)'
;MTKEKSAEIKYEKYKSRDPFPSIPAALLNSADIRSYVDTTGMISPFYDGDLKTASYAARIAGECRVWNGKNNKFEKLELNKNDDKITLLPNSIAFIGIEPTFRLPDYIALRFNLAISHVYKGLLLGTGPLIDPGFVGKIYIPLHNLTSNKYEFAYGEKLIWIEFTKTSPIPCAPKVENEVSRCNKFSPFPEDKKEQELKDYLRKALEKTSYTDVVSSLPPIVKKAEDSADKTKKLLRKIRGWSIIGTIGVIVGIGSLLYSSWTLQNNSLREIRDQMNLLEKDLYLNASNEKNDSRRINDISQSSTNLKERLKEQSEIISELRKRITLLEDKKK
;
A
#
# COMPACT_ATOMS: atom_id res chain seq x y z
N MET A 1 12.49 -37.76 2.19
CA MET A 1 12.61 -36.38 1.67
C MET A 1 11.70 -35.49 2.50
N THR A 2 12.17 -34.36 3.03
CA THR A 2 11.32 -33.44 3.81
C THR A 2 10.24 -32.82 2.91
N LYS A 3 9.10 -32.42 3.49
CA LYS A 3 8.03 -31.74 2.72
C LYS A 3 8.54 -30.50 2.00
N GLU A 4 9.44 -29.76 2.63
CA GLU A 4 10.04 -28.55 2.06
C GLU A 4 10.90 -28.84 0.82
N LYS A 5 11.77 -29.85 0.90
CA LYS A 5 12.60 -30.27 -0.25
C LYS A 5 11.74 -30.80 -1.40
N SER A 6 10.63 -31.46 -1.08
CA SER A 6 9.67 -31.89 -2.10
C SER A 6 8.99 -30.71 -2.79
N ALA A 7 8.64 -29.66 -2.05
CA ALA A 7 8.01 -28.46 -2.60
C ALA A 7 8.98 -27.69 -3.50
N GLU A 8 10.23 -27.58 -3.10
CA GLU A 8 11.30 -26.93 -3.88
C GLU A 8 11.56 -27.61 -5.23
N ILE A 9 11.65 -28.94 -5.26
CA ILE A 9 11.82 -29.71 -6.51
C ILE A 9 10.65 -29.49 -7.47
N LYS A 10 9.42 -29.47 -6.94
CA LYS A 10 8.22 -29.18 -7.74
C LYS A 10 8.26 -27.76 -8.28
N TYR A 11 8.66 -26.80 -7.45
CA TYR A 11 8.75 -25.40 -7.85
C TYR A 11 9.76 -25.22 -8.99
N GLU A 12 10.97 -25.74 -8.87
CA GLU A 12 11.98 -25.62 -9.93
C GLU A 12 11.51 -26.21 -11.27
N LYS A 13 10.71 -27.28 -11.23
CA LYS A 13 10.13 -27.88 -12.43
C LYS A 13 9.06 -27.00 -13.09
N TYR A 14 8.27 -26.27 -12.30
CA TYR A 14 7.08 -25.55 -12.76
C TYR A 14 7.16 -24.02 -12.65
N LYS A 15 8.28 -23.45 -12.21
CA LYS A 15 8.45 -22.01 -11.97
C LYS A 15 8.05 -21.16 -13.18
N SER A 16 8.47 -21.55 -14.39
CA SER A 16 8.16 -20.84 -15.63
C SER A 16 7.25 -21.64 -16.58
N ARG A 17 6.72 -22.79 -16.12
CA ARG A 17 5.86 -23.67 -16.92
C ARG A 17 4.56 -23.92 -16.18
N ASP A 18 3.47 -23.37 -16.72
CA ASP A 18 2.13 -23.58 -16.19
C ASP A 18 1.65 -25.02 -16.44
N PRO A 19 1.42 -25.84 -15.39
CA PRO A 19 0.90 -27.19 -15.53
C PRO A 19 -0.57 -27.24 -15.96
N PHE A 20 -1.33 -26.15 -15.82
CA PHE A 20 -2.78 -26.11 -16.06
C PHE A 20 -3.17 -24.99 -17.04
N PRO A 21 -2.75 -25.07 -18.32
CA PRO A 21 -3.03 -24.04 -19.31
C PRO A 21 -4.52 -23.87 -19.64
N SER A 22 -5.35 -24.86 -19.31
CA SER A 22 -6.81 -24.80 -19.46
C SER A 22 -7.50 -23.94 -18.39
N ILE A 23 -6.86 -23.71 -17.23
CA ILE A 23 -7.39 -22.80 -16.22
C ILE A 23 -7.21 -21.36 -16.74
N PRO A 24 -8.26 -20.54 -16.81
CA PRO A 24 -8.15 -19.18 -17.32
C PRO A 24 -7.33 -18.29 -16.38
N ALA A 25 -6.74 -17.22 -16.93
CA ALA A 25 -6.05 -16.19 -16.16
C ALA A 25 -7.07 -15.38 -15.33
N ALA A 26 -7.30 -15.80 -14.09
CA ALA A 26 -8.30 -15.25 -13.19
C ALA A 26 -7.94 -15.52 -11.71
N LEU A 27 -8.76 -15.02 -10.81
CA LEU A 27 -8.76 -15.41 -9.40
C LEU A 27 -9.04 -16.92 -9.30
N LEU A 28 -8.17 -17.65 -8.60
CA LEU A 28 -8.25 -19.09 -8.46
C LEU A 28 -9.27 -19.47 -7.37
N ASN A 29 -10.10 -20.46 -7.68
CA ASN A 29 -10.96 -21.09 -6.68
C ASN A 29 -10.17 -22.13 -5.86
N SER A 30 -10.80 -22.69 -4.82
CA SER A 30 -10.22 -23.71 -3.95
C SER A 30 -9.63 -24.92 -4.69
N ALA A 31 -10.33 -25.49 -5.67
CA ALA A 31 -9.87 -26.64 -6.42
C ALA A 31 -8.62 -26.32 -7.25
N ASP A 32 -8.59 -25.13 -7.86
CA ASP A 32 -7.44 -24.67 -8.63
C ASP A 32 -6.24 -24.36 -7.73
N ILE A 33 -6.46 -23.67 -6.60
CA ILE A 33 -5.41 -23.41 -5.58
C ILE A 33 -4.79 -24.73 -5.14
N ARG A 34 -5.63 -25.72 -4.77
CA ARG A 34 -5.17 -27.04 -4.34
C ARG A 34 -4.35 -27.73 -5.43
N SER A 35 -4.85 -27.72 -6.67
CA SER A 35 -4.17 -28.34 -7.83
C SER A 35 -2.80 -27.72 -8.07
N TYR A 36 -2.70 -26.38 -8.02
CA TYR A 36 -1.43 -25.67 -8.15
C TYR A 36 -0.50 -25.99 -6.99
N VAL A 37 -0.93 -25.94 -5.73
CA VAL A 37 -0.07 -26.27 -4.58
C VAL A 37 0.48 -27.69 -4.68
N ASP A 38 -0.37 -28.67 -4.98
CA ASP A 38 0.04 -30.07 -5.08
C ASP A 38 1.02 -30.31 -6.22
N THR A 39 0.92 -29.56 -7.32
CA THR A 39 1.73 -29.76 -8.52
C THR A 39 3.02 -28.95 -8.50
N THR A 40 2.95 -27.68 -8.10
CA THR A 40 4.06 -26.71 -8.18
C THR A 40 4.79 -26.54 -6.86
N GLY A 41 4.23 -26.95 -5.72
CA GLY A 41 4.85 -26.71 -4.42
C GLY A 41 4.90 -25.23 -4.02
N MET A 42 4.00 -24.39 -4.57
CA MET A 42 4.02 -22.94 -4.37
C MET A 42 3.77 -22.47 -2.93
N ILE A 43 3.28 -23.35 -2.05
CA ILE A 43 3.05 -23.08 -0.62
C ILE A 43 3.53 -24.30 0.18
N SER A 44 4.34 -24.07 1.23
CA SER A 44 4.73 -25.13 2.17
C SER A 44 5.00 -24.56 3.57
N PRO A 45 4.44 -25.14 4.65
CA PRO A 45 3.42 -26.19 4.65
C PRO A 45 2.06 -25.70 4.12
N PHE A 46 1.23 -26.64 3.67
CA PHE A 46 -0.15 -26.40 3.21
C PHE A 46 -1.13 -27.29 3.98
N TYR A 47 -2.25 -26.71 4.43
CA TYR A 47 -3.29 -27.40 5.20
C TYR A 47 -4.65 -27.26 4.53
N ASP A 48 -5.29 -28.38 4.18
CA ASP A 48 -6.60 -28.37 3.52
C ASP A 48 -7.68 -27.65 4.31
N GLY A 49 -7.68 -27.77 5.64
CA GLY A 49 -8.63 -27.11 6.52
C GLY A 49 -8.53 -25.58 6.54
N ASP A 50 -7.52 -25.01 5.89
CA ASP A 50 -7.33 -23.56 5.78
C ASP A 50 -7.78 -23.00 4.41
N LEU A 51 -8.21 -23.87 3.50
CA LEU A 51 -8.73 -23.50 2.20
C LEU A 51 -10.19 -23.05 2.29
N LYS A 52 -10.51 -21.96 1.58
CA LYS A 52 -11.85 -21.43 1.31
C LYS A 52 -12.09 -21.41 -0.18
N THR A 53 -13.34 -21.13 -0.57
CA THR A 53 -13.81 -21.12 -1.96
C THR A 53 -12.89 -20.42 -2.96
N ALA A 54 -12.22 -19.32 -2.57
CA ALA A 54 -11.28 -18.59 -3.42
C ALA A 54 -10.09 -17.99 -2.63
N SER A 55 -9.76 -18.55 -1.46
CA SER A 55 -8.66 -18.06 -0.64
C SER A 55 -8.09 -19.10 0.30
N TYR A 56 -6.91 -18.83 0.85
CA TYR A 56 -6.22 -19.68 1.81
C TYR A 56 -5.87 -18.90 3.08
N ALA A 57 -6.09 -19.48 4.25
CA ALA A 57 -5.71 -18.87 5.52
C ALA A 57 -4.22 -19.09 5.79
N ALA A 58 -3.47 -18.02 6.10
CA ALA A 58 -2.13 -18.16 6.63
C ALA A 58 -2.10 -17.93 8.16
N ARG A 59 -1.35 -18.79 8.83
CA ARG A 59 -1.19 -18.82 10.28
C ARG A 59 0.02 -18.03 10.73
N ILE A 60 -0.02 -17.50 11.95
CA ILE A 60 1.10 -16.82 12.59
C ILE A 60 2.16 -17.84 13.01
N ALA A 61 3.41 -17.61 12.60
CA ALA A 61 4.58 -18.37 13.06
C ALA A 61 5.89 -17.67 12.68
N GLY A 62 6.99 -18.08 13.32
CA GLY A 62 8.35 -17.60 13.05
C GLY A 62 8.63 -16.21 13.62
N GLU A 63 9.53 -15.48 12.96
CA GLU A 63 9.99 -14.17 13.44
C GLU A 63 8.85 -13.15 13.43
N CYS A 64 8.65 -12.53 14.58
CA CYS A 64 7.81 -11.35 14.78
C CYS A 64 8.67 -10.22 15.35
N ARG A 65 8.36 -8.98 14.96
CA ARG A 65 8.92 -7.78 15.61
C ARG A 65 7.80 -6.92 16.15
N VAL A 66 7.77 -6.76 17.47
CA VAL A 66 6.72 -5.99 18.16
C VAL A 66 7.30 -4.72 18.75
N TRP A 67 6.58 -3.61 18.62
CA TRP A 67 7.01 -2.36 19.24
C TRP A 67 6.90 -2.43 20.76
N ASN A 68 8.01 -2.24 21.46
CA ASN A 68 8.05 -2.18 22.92
C ASN A 68 8.06 -0.72 23.38
N GLY A 69 6.93 -0.28 23.94
CA GLY A 69 6.74 1.10 24.39
C GLY A 69 7.60 1.52 25.58
N LYS A 70 8.22 0.59 26.33
CA LYS A 70 9.07 0.93 27.48
C LYS A 70 10.45 1.41 27.07
N ASN A 71 11.06 0.71 26.10
CA ASN A 71 12.41 0.99 25.61
C ASN A 71 12.41 1.72 24.25
N ASN A 72 11.25 2.00 23.66
CA ASN A 72 11.08 2.62 22.35
C ASN A 72 11.87 1.91 21.24
N LYS A 73 11.84 0.57 21.26
CA LYS A 73 12.52 -0.27 20.26
C LYS A 73 11.63 -1.44 19.86
N PHE A 74 11.92 -2.04 18.70
CA PHE A 74 11.35 -3.34 18.38
C PHE A 74 12.01 -4.44 19.21
N GLU A 75 11.18 -5.34 19.68
CA GLU A 75 11.59 -6.60 20.27
C GLU A 75 11.37 -7.71 19.24
N LYS A 76 12.42 -8.49 18.97
CA LYS A 76 12.33 -9.68 18.14
C LYS A 76 11.80 -10.83 18.98
N LEU A 77 10.72 -11.46 18.53
CA LEU A 77 10.08 -12.63 19.11
C LEU A 77 10.06 -13.75 18.08
N GLU A 78 10.14 -15.00 18.52
CA GLU A 78 10.09 -16.17 17.65
C GLU A 78 8.93 -17.06 18.10
N LEU A 79 7.94 -17.26 17.23
CA LEU A 79 6.72 -18.03 17.53
C LEU A 79 6.82 -19.40 16.86
N ASN A 80 7.21 -20.42 17.62
CA ASN A 80 7.47 -21.77 17.12
C ASN A 80 6.70 -22.87 17.85
N LYS A 81 6.03 -22.56 18.96
CA LYS A 81 5.31 -23.50 19.82
C LYS A 81 3.90 -23.00 20.14
N ASN A 82 2.99 -23.92 20.45
CA ASN A 82 1.58 -23.63 20.71
C ASN A 82 1.35 -22.63 21.86
N ASP A 83 2.24 -22.57 22.85
CA ASP A 83 2.13 -21.64 23.98
C ASP A 83 2.73 -20.26 23.69
N ASP A 84 3.43 -20.10 22.56
CA ASP A 84 4.03 -18.83 22.17
C ASP A 84 2.94 -17.84 21.77
N LYS A 85 3.08 -16.62 22.29
CA LYS A 85 2.14 -15.52 22.05
C LYS A 85 2.89 -14.22 21.84
N ILE A 86 2.30 -13.34 21.04
CA ILE A 86 2.68 -11.95 20.97
C ILE A 86 1.60 -11.07 21.56
N THR A 87 2.03 -9.94 22.11
CA THR A 87 1.16 -8.84 22.51
C THR A 87 1.33 -7.69 21.54
N LEU A 88 0.22 -7.22 20.96
CA LEU A 88 0.17 -5.97 20.22
C LEU A 88 -0.42 -4.89 21.12
N LEU A 89 0.43 -3.92 21.48
CA LEU A 89 0.06 -2.83 22.38
C LEU A 89 -0.89 -1.84 21.71
N PRO A 90 -1.67 -1.07 22.48
CA PRO A 90 -2.43 0.07 21.96
C PRO A 90 -1.56 1.02 21.15
N ASN A 91 -2.09 1.58 20.05
CA ASN A 91 -1.43 2.61 19.26
C ASN A 91 -0.01 2.21 18.79
N SER A 92 0.16 0.95 18.40
CA SER A 92 1.46 0.37 18.05
C SER A 92 1.43 -0.36 16.72
N ILE A 93 2.61 -0.75 16.25
CA ILE A 93 2.83 -1.53 15.04
C ILE A 93 3.65 -2.77 15.39
N ALA A 94 3.38 -3.87 14.69
CA ALA A 94 4.22 -5.05 14.66
C ALA A 94 4.38 -5.59 13.25
N PHE A 95 5.47 -6.31 13.01
CA PHE A 95 5.71 -7.09 11.80
C PHE A 95 5.60 -8.56 12.14
N ILE A 96 4.56 -9.23 11.64
CA ILE A 96 4.21 -10.59 12.06
C ILE A 96 4.57 -11.59 10.97
N GLY A 97 5.42 -12.56 11.29
CA GLY A 97 5.73 -13.67 10.40
C GLY A 97 4.53 -14.61 10.22
N ILE A 98 4.41 -15.17 9.01
CA ILE A 98 3.44 -16.24 8.73
C ILE A 98 4.16 -17.56 8.44
N GLU A 99 3.50 -18.65 8.78
CA GLU A 99 4.04 -20.01 8.71
C GLU A 99 4.47 -20.45 7.30
N PRO A 100 3.64 -20.34 6.25
CA PRO A 100 4.03 -20.85 4.93
C PRO A 100 5.22 -20.08 4.35
N THR A 101 6.14 -20.84 3.73
CA THR A 101 7.06 -20.35 2.73
C THR A 101 6.36 -20.36 1.37
N PHE A 102 6.49 -19.27 0.62
CA PHE A 102 5.92 -19.12 -0.72
C PHE A 102 6.99 -19.33 -1.78
N ARG A 103 6.60 -19.96 -2.88
CA ARG A 103 7.41 -20.18 -4.09
C ARG A 103 6.53 -19.96 -5.31
N LEU A 104 6.21 -18.70 -5.58
CA LEU A 104 5.23 -18.35 -6.60
C LEU A 104 5.81 -18.59 -7.99
N PRO A 105 5.18 -19.40 -8.85
CA PRO A 105 5.56 -19.46 -10.26
C PRO A 105 5.41 -18.10 -10.94
N ASP A 106 6.08 -17.91 -12.08
CA ASP A 106 6.12 -16.68 -12.88
C ASP A 106 4.75 -16.25 -13.44
N TYR A 107 3.74 -17.10 -13.28
CA TYR A 107 2.37 -16.90 -13.75
C TYR A 107 1.33 -16.84 -12.61
N ILE A 108 1.76 -16.82 -11.34
CA ILE A 108 0.86 -16.70 -10.18
C ILE A 108 1.27 -15.47 -9.36
N ALA A 109 0.35 -14.51 -9.24
CA ALA A 109 0.46 -13.44 -8.25
C ALA A 109 -0.39 -13.78 -7.03
N LEU A 110 -0.10 -13.17 -5.88
CA LEU A 110 -1.00 -13.24 -4.73
C LEU A 110 -1.28 -11.87 -4.13
N ARG A 111 -2.41 -11.78 -3.46
CA ARG A 111 -2.79 -10.65 -2.60
C ARG A 111 -3.29 -11.22 -1.28
N PHE A 112 -3.17 -10.45 -0.21
CA PHE A 112 -3.73 -10.86 1.06
C PHE A 112 -4.52 -9.75 1.75
N ASN A 113 -5.54 -10.16 2.49
CA ASN A 113 -6.38 -9.31 3.31
C ASN A 113 -6.36 -9.81 4.76
N LEU A 114 -6.55 -8.89 5.71
CA LEU A 114 -6.65 -9.25 7.11
C LEU A 114 -7.93 -10.08 7.35
N ALA A 115 -7.87 -11.06 8.25
CA ALA A 115 -9.07 -11.78 8.66
C ALA A 115 -10.11 -10.80 9.23
N ILE A 116 -11.37 -10.97 8.82
CA ILE A 116 -12.46 -10.06 9.20
C ILE A 116 -12.62 -9.89 10.72
N SER A 117 -12.34 -10.95 11.48
CA SER A 117 -12.32 -10.92 12.95
C SER A 117 -11.30 -9.92 13.51
N HIS A 118 -10.18 -9.73 12.84
CA HIS A 118 -9.14 -8.78 13.24
C HIS A 118 -9.45 -7.37 12.76
N VAL A 119 -10.07 -7.22 11.58
CA VAL A 119 -10.57 -5.91 11.12
C VAL A 119 -11.58 -5.32 12.13
N TYR A 120 -12.53 -6.12 12.61
CA TYR A 120 -13.50 -5.67 13.62
C TYR A 120 -12.90 -5.43 15.01
N LYS A 121 -11.68 -5.89 15.29
CA LYS A 121 -10.90 -5.48 16.47
C LYS A 121 -10.27 -4.08 16.30
N GLY A 122 -10.49 -3.39 15.18
CA GLY A 122 -9.85 -2.11 14.86
C GLY A 122 -8.37 -2.24 14.51
N LEU A 123 -7.96 -3.44 14.09
CA LEU A 123 -6.62 -3.69 13.58
C LEU A 123 -6.56 -3.37 12.10
N LEU A 124 -5.46 -2.78 11.66
CA LEU A 124 -5.23 -2.46 10.26
C LEU A 124 -4.00 -3.16 9.72
N LEU A 125 -4.18 -3.69 8.52
CA LEU A 125 -3.11 -4.18 7.67
C LEU A 125 -2.84 -3.12 6.62
N GLY A 126 -1.58 -2.70 6.45
CA GLY A 126 -1.19 -1.81 5.36
C GLY A 126 -1.66 -2.40 4.02
N THR A 127 -2.24 -1.58 3.14
CA THR A 127 -2.95 -1.96 1.91
C THR A 127 -2.45 -3.29 1.32
N GLY A 128 -3.24 -4.37 1.43
CA GLY A 128 -2.86 -5.74 1.07
C GLY A 128 -2.06 -5.79 -0.23
N PRO A 129 -0.71 -5.85 -0.15
CA PRO A 129 0.14 -5.62 -1.30
C PRO A 129 -0.02 -6.78 -2.29
N LEU A 130 0.10 -6.44 -3.58
CA LEU A 130 0.32 -7.44 -4.60
C LEU A 130 1.73 -8.00 -4.39
N ILE A 131 1.85 -9.31 -4.27
CA ILE A 131 3.13 -10.01 -4.31
C ILE A 131 3.30 -10.56 -5.73
N ASP A 132 4.38 -10.12 -6.36
CA ASP A 132 4.65 -10.40 -7.77
C ASP A 132 4.93 -11.89 -8.02
N PRO A 133 4.57 -12.39 -9.22
CA PRO A 133 4.99 -13.72 -9.67
C PRO A 133 6.51 -13.90 -9.62
N GLY A 134 6.97 -15.11 -9.33
CA GLY A 134 8.39 -15.44 -9.16
C GLY A 134 8.94 -15.17 -7.74
N PHE A 135 8.13 -14.62 -6.82
CA PHE A 135 8.51 -14.43 -5.42
C PHE A 135 8.80 -15.77 -4.72
N VAL A 136 9.91 -15.82 -3.99
CA VAL A 136 10.28 -16.95 -3.12
C VAL A 136 10.64 -16.40 -1.75
N GLY A 137 10.04 -16.91 -0.68
CA GLY A 137 10.41 -16.55 0.69
C GLY A 137 9.27 -16.52 1.71
N LYS A 138 9.55 -15.93 2.86
CA LYS A 138 8.58 -15.66 3.93
C LYS A 138 7.93 -14.28 3.72
N ILE A 139 6.67 -14.16 4.12
CA ILE A 139 5.95 -12.89 4.11
C ILE A 139 5.81 -12.42 5.56
N TYR A 140 6.01 -11.12 5.78
CA TYR A 140 5.83 -10.47 7.07
C TYR A 140 4.73 -9.43 6.97
N ILE A 141 3.81 -9.47 7.93
CA ILE A 141 2.58 -8.68 7.92
C ILE A 141 2.72 -7.46 8.81
N PRO A 142 2.75 -6.24 8.25
CA PRO A 142 2.70 -5.01 9.05
C PRO A 142 1.28 -4.85 9.61
N LEU A 143 1.15 -5.01 10.93
CA LEU A 143 -0.10 -4.96 11.66
C LEU A 143 -0.11 -3.77 12.61
N HIS A 144 -1.06 -2.87 12.41
CA HIS A 144 -1.28 -1.71 13.26
C HIS A 144 -2.43 -1.97 14.22
N ASN A 145 -2.24 -1.60 15.48
CA ASN A 145 -3.32 -1.47 16.45
C ASN A 145 -3.58 0.02 16.69
N LEU A 146 -4.66 0.53 16.12
CA LEU A 146 -5.09 1.92 16.28
C LEU A 146 -6.10 2.11 17.40
N THR A 147 -6.30 1.08 18.23
CA THR A 147 -7.24 1.12 19.36
C THR A 147 -6.51 1.35 20.68
N SER A 148 -7.30 1.62 21.73
CA SER A 148 -6.84 1.64 23.11
C SER A 148 -6.68 0.23 23.73
N ASN A 149 -7.07 -0.83 23.03
CA ASN A 149 -7.08 -2.19 23.55
C ASN A 149 -5.75 -2.89 23.33
N LYS A 150 -5.41 -3.80 24.24
CA LYS A 150 -4.32 -4.77 24.06
C LYS A 150 -4.87 -5.99 23.33
N TYR A 151 -4.16 -6.47 22.30
CA TYR A 151 -4.51 -7.72 21.62
C TYR A 151 -3.39 -8.74 21.76
N GLU A 152 -3.77 -9.99 21.97
CA GLU A 152 -2.85 -11.11 22.00
C GLU A 152 -3.11 -12.00 20.79
N PHE A 153 -2.03 -12.49 20.18
CA PHE A 153 -2.09 -13.45 19.10
C PHE A 153 -1.26 -14.67 19.45
N ALA A 154 -1.83 -15.84 19.23
CA ALA A 154 -1.17 -17.11 19.49
C ALA A 154 -0.48 -17.65 18.24
N TYR A 155 0.56 -18.47 18.45
CA TYR A 155 1.09 -19.32 17.40
C TYR A 155 -0.02 -20.14 16.73
N GLY A 156 0.04 -20.27 15.40
CA GLY A 156 -0.93 -21.03 14.63
C GLY A 156 -2.27 -20.33 14.38
N GLU A 157 -2.50 -19.15 14.98
CA GLU A 157 -3.72 -18.38 14.75
C GLU A 157 -3.79 -17.85 13.31
N LYS A 158 -4.98 -17.92 12.69
CA LYS A 158 -5.20 -17.41 11.33
C LYS A 158 -5.19 -15.87 11.33
N LEU A 159 -4.26 -15.28 10.57
CA LEU A 159 -4.10 -13.83 10.52
C LEU A 159 -4.69 -13.23 9.24
N ILE A 160 -4.36 -13.81 8.09
CA ILE A 160 -4.71 -13.27 6.77
C ILE A 160 -5.38 -14.32 5.89
N TRP A 161 -6.14 -13.84 4.91
CA TRP A 161 -6.67 -14.62 3.79
C TRP A 161 -5.91 -14.23 2.53
N ILE A 162 -5.39 -15.23 1.83
CA ILE A 162 -4.57 -15.07 0.62
C ILE A 162 -5.41 -15.47 -0.59
N GLU A 163 -5.46 -14.58 -1.57
CA GLU A 163 -6.05 -14.77 -2.89
C GLU A 163 -4.93 -14.99 -3.90
N PHE A 164 -5.12 -15.95 -4.80
CA PHE A 164 -4.16 -16.27 -5.85
C PHE A 164 -4.77 -15.95 -7.20
N THR A 165 -4.03 -15.22 -8.03
CA THR A 165 -4.47 -14.84 -9.37
C THR A 165 -3.48 -15.38 -10.38
N LYS A 166 -4.00 -16.12 -11.35
CA LYS A 166 -3.22 -16.51 -12.52
C LYS A 166 -3.11 -15.34 -13.48
N THR A 167 -1.89 -14.98 -13.86
CA THR A 167 -1.62 -13.87 -14.77
C THR A 167 -1.87 -14.27 -16.22
N SER A 168 -1.93 -13.27 -17.11
CA SER A 168 -1.95 -13.54 -18.56
C SER A 168 -0.73 -14.38 -18.96
N PRO A 169 -0.84 -15.24 -20.00
CA PRO A 169 0.27 -16.06 -20.46
C PRO A 169 1.54 -15.24 -20.70
N ILE A 170 2.69 -15.80 -20.29
CA ILE A 170 4.00 -15.19 -20.53
C ILE A 170 4.21 -15.09 -22.07
N PRO A 171 4.58 -13.91 -22.59
CA PRO A 171 4.91 -13.71 -24.00
C PRO A 171 5.95 -14.73 -24.49
N CYS A 172 5.87 -15.17 -25.75
CA CYS A 172 6.73 -16.22 -26.33
C CYS A 172 6.60 -17.63 -25.73
N ALA A 173 5.56 -17.93 -24.94
CA ALA A 173 5.15 -19.32 -24.75
C ALA A 173 4.77 -19.91 -26.13
N PRO A 174 5.28 -21.10 -26.51
CA PRO A 174 5.10 -21.62 -27.87
C PRO A 174 3.61 -21.83 -28.16
N LYS A 175 3.02 -21.04 -29.08
CA LYS A 175 1.67 -21.27 -29.60
C LYS A 175 1.55 -20.96 -31.09
N VAL A 176 0.84 -21.90 -31.74
CA VAL A 176 0.13 -21.98 -33.02
C VAL A 176 0.52 -20.97 -34.12
N GLU A 177 0.87 -21.51 -35.28
CA GLU A 177 1.11 -20.80 -36.53
C GLU A 177 -0.06 -19.84 -36.85
N ASN A 178 0.26 -18.56 -37.07
CA ASN A 178 -0.60 -17.45 -37.54
C ASN A 178 -1.10 -16.39 -36.54
N GLU A 179 -0.69 -16.38 -35.27
CA GLU A 179 -0.91 -15.20 -34.40
C GLU A 179 0.27 -14.23 -34.43
N VAL A 180 -0.01 -12.92 -34.47
CA VAL A 180 1.00 -11.86 -34.32
C VAL A 180 1.70 -12.09 -32.97
N SER A 181 2.91 -12.61 -33.02
CA SER A 181 3.62 -13.02 -31.81
C SER A 181 3.87 -11.80 -30.92
N ARG A 182 3.25 -11.79 -29.73
CA ARG A 182 3.59 -10.82 -28.68
C ARG A 182 4.99 -11.18 -28.19
N CYS A 183 6.02 -10.59 -28.80
CA CYS A 183 7.43 -10.82 -28.49
C CYS A 183 8.03 -9.74 -27.57
N ASN A 184 7.22 -9.13 -26.70
CA ASN A 184 7.74 -8.20 -25.71
C ASN A 184 8.48 -8.96 -24.60
N LYS A 185 9.60 -8.40 -24.14
CA LYS A 185 10.43 -9.00 -23.10
C LYS A 185 9.66 -9.13 -21.79
N PHE A 186 9.56 -10.36 -21.27
CA PHE A 186 9.09 -10.63 -19.91
C PHE A 186 10.16 -10.20 -18.90
N SER A 187 9.75 -9.50 -17.84
CA SER A 187 10.63 -9.09 -16.73
C SER A 187 10.39 -10.03 -15.55
N PRO A 188 11.28 -11.00 -15.28
CA PRO A 188 11.11 -11.94 -14.19
C PRO A 188 11.36 -11.27 -12.82
N PHE A 189 10.93 -11.95 -11.75
CA PHE A 189 11.24 -11.51 -10.39
C PHE A 189 12.76 -11.47 -10.16
N PRO A 190 13.31 -10.39 -9.58
CA PRO A 190 14.74 -10.28 -9.35
C PRO A 190 15.26 -11.35 -8.38
N GLU A 191 16.33 -12.06 -8.75
CA GLU A 191 16.92 -13.13 -7.93
C GLU A 191 17.46 -12.62 -6.58
N ASP A 192 17.99 -11.39 -6.52
CA ASP A 192 18.51 -10.74 -5.32
C ASP A 192 17.42 -10.39 -4.28
N LYS A 193 16.14 -10.51 -4.67
CA LYS A 193 14.98 -10.24 -3.81
C LYS A 193 14.31 -11.50 -3.28
N LYS A 194 14.81 -12.69 -3.62
CA LYS A 194 14.30 -13.95 -3.09
C LYS A 194 14.86 -14.22 -1.69
N GLU A 195 14.08 -14.93 -0.89
CA GLU A 195 14.45 -15.42 0.44
C GLU A 195 14.92 -14.34 1.42
N GLN A 196 14.43 -13.11 1.26
CA GLN A 196 14.77 -12.01 2.16
C GLN A 196 14.19 -12.23 3.55
N GLU A 197 14.99 -11.89 4.57
CA GLU A 197 14.53 -11.86 5.95
C GLU A 197 13.85 -10.52 6.26
N LEU A 198 13.08 -10.47 7.36
CA LEU A 198 12.45 -9.24 7.82
C LEU A 198 13.42 -8.06 7.96
N LYS A 199 14.64 -8.32 8.44
CA LYS A 199 15.68 -7.29 8.60
C LYS A 199 16.06 -6.64 7.27
N ASP A 200 16.05 -7.40 6.18
CA ASP A 200 16.44 -6.91 4.86
C ASP A 200 15.35 -5.99 4.29
N TYR A 201 14.08 -6.37 4.46
CA TYR A 201 12.94 -5.52 4.12
C TYR A 201 12.96 -4.20 4.89
N LEU A 202 13.16 -4.25 6.20
CA LEU A 202 13.20 -3.04 7.04
C LEU A 202 14.39 -2.14 6.69
N ARG A 203 15.58 -2.72 6.52
CA ARG A 203 16.78 -1.96 6.11
C ARG A 203 16.55 -1.24 4.79
N LYS A 204 15.99 -1.94 3.79
CA LYS A 204 15.71 -1.38 2.47
C LYS A 204 14.64 -0.28 2.52
N ALA A 205 13.61 -0.45 3.34
CA ALA A 205 12.57 0.57 3.53
C ALA A 205 13.10 1.87 4.16
N LEU A 206 14.18 1.77 4.95
CA LEU A 206 14.76 2.90 5.69
C LEU A 206 16.06 3.46 5.09
N GLU A 207 16.61 2.84 4.04
CA GLU A 207 17.92 3.15 3.45
C GLU A 207 18.13 4.65 3.12
N LYS A 208 17.06 5.35 2.75
CA LYS A 208 17.09 6.78 2.38
C LYS A 208 16.54 7.70 3.47
N THR A 209 16.54 7.24 4.72
CA THR A 209 16.02 7.99 5.86
C THR A 209 17.06 8.13 6.96
N SER A 210 16.87 9.08 7.87
CA SER A 210 17.69 9.20 9.09
C SER A 210 17.30 8.19 10.17
N TYR A 211 16.28 7.36 9.94
CA TYR A 211 15.74 6.43 10.92
C TYR A 211 16.43 5.08 10.80
N THR A 212 16.80 4.51 11.95
CA THR A 212 17.36 3.16 12.04
C THR A 212 16.28 2.09 12.20
N ASP A 213 15.06 2.49 12.59
CA ASP A 213 13.91 1.62 12.84
C ASP A 213 12.59 2.32 12.51
N VAL A 214 11.54 1.54 12.29
CA VAL A 214 10.17 2.04 12.11
C VAL A 214 9.60 2.45 13.48
N VAL A 215 9.34 3.74 13.69
CA VAL A 215 8.86 4.23 15.00
C VAL A 215 7.35 4.42 14.97
N SER A 216 6.64 3.96 16.02
CA SER A 216 5.22 4.29 16.18
C SER A 216 5.06 5.79 16.46
N SER A 217 4.13 6.45 15.79
CA SER A 217 3.93 7.90 15.85
C SER A 217 3.30 8.41 17.15
N LEU A 218 2.71 7.53 17.96
CA LEU A 218 1.86 7.91 19.10
C LEU A 218 2.52 7.80 20.49
N PRO A 219 3.39 6.81 20.80
CA PRO A 219 3.99 6.66 22.13
C PRO A 219 4.73 7.89 22.68
N PRO A 220 5.50 8.67 21.89
CA PRO A 220 6.19 9.85 22.41
C PRO A 220 5.23 10.96 22.89
N ILE A 221 4.07 11.09 22.26
CA ILE A 221 3.06 12.10 22.60
C ILE A 221 2.30 11.68 23.85
N VAL A 222 1.90 10.41 23.94
CA VAL A 222 1.23 9.85 25.12
C VAL A 222 2.15 9.90 26.35
N LYS A 223 3.42 9.52 26.20
CA LYS A 223 4.40 9.59 27.30
C LYS A 223 4.63 11.02 27.78
N LYS A 224 4.72 12.00 26.87
CA LYS A 224 4.80 13.42 27.25
C LYS A 224 3.58 13.89 28.03
N ALA A 225 2.38 13.41 27.66
CA ALA A 225 1.15 13.72 28.38
C ALA A 225 1.12 13.08 29.78
N GLU A 226 1.53 11.81 29.91
CA GLU A 226 1.65 11.10 31.20
C GLU A 226 2.68 11.77 32.12
N ASP A 227 3.87 12.09 31.60
CA ASP A 227 4.92 12.77 32.36
C ASP A 227 4.46 14.16 32.86
N SER A 228 3.69 14.88 32.05
CA SER A 228 3.06 16.15 32.45
C SER A 228 2.02 15.94 33.56
N ALA A 229 1.18 14.90 33.44
CA ALA A 229 0.17 14.57 34.44
C ALA A 229 0.81 14.15 35.79
N ASP A 230 1.88 13.38 35.77
CA ASP A 230 2.60 12.96 36.97
C ASP A 230 3.37 14.10 37.64
N LYS A 231 3.97 15.01 36.86
CA LYS A 231 4.53 16.26 37.40
C LYS A 231 3.45 17.10 38.08
N THR A 232 2.26 17.17 37.47
CA THR A 232 1.11 17.89 38.03
C THR A 232 0.62 17.25 39.33
N LYS A 233 0.51 15.91 39.40
CA LYS A 233 0.18 15.20 40.65
C LYS A 233 1.21 15.42 41.76
N LYS A 234 2.51 15.45 41.43
CA LYS A 234 3.58 15.74 42.42
C LYS A 234 3.51 17.18 42.93
N LEU A 235 3.21 18.15 42.06
CA LEU A 235 2.93 19.54 42.44
C LEU A 235 1.72 19.62 43.37
N LEU A 236 0.60 18.98 43.00
CA LEU A 236 -0.62 18.96 43.83
C LEU A 236 -0.39 18.32 45.21
N ARG A 237 0.43 17.26 45.31
CA ARG A 237 0.80 16.66 46.60
C ARG A 237 1.62 17.59 47.49
N LYS A 238 2.56 18.36 46.93
CA LYS A 238 3.31 19.39 47.68
C LYS A 238 2.41 20.56 48.10
N ILE A 239 1.46 20.93 47.25
CA ILE A 239 0.50 22.02 47.49
C ILE A 239 -0.51 21.67 48.59
N ARG A 240 -0.84 20.38 48.78
CA ARG A 240 -1.76 19.91 49.83
C ARG A 240 -1.30 20.23 51.26
N GLY A 241 -0.02 20.55 51.47
CA GLY A 241 0.52 21.00 52.77
C GLY A 241 0.32 22.48 53.09
N TRP A 242 0.05 23.33 52.09
CA TRP A 242 -0.15 24.78 52.24
C TRP A 242 -1.55 25.16 51.75
N SER A 243 -2.57 24.86 52.55
CA SER A 243 -3.98 24.85 52.14
C SER A 243 -4.60 26.20 51.75
N ILE A 244 -3.92 27.34 51.98
CA ILE A 244 -4.45 28.67 51.67
C ILE A 244 -3.71 29.32 50.49
N ILE A 245 -2.37 29.26 50.46
CA ILE A 245 -1.57 29.75 49.32
C ILE A 245 -1.70 28.81 48.11
N GLY A 246 -1.87 27.52 48.37
CA GLY A 246 -2.05 26.49 47.35
C GLY A 246 -3.30 26.67 46.49
N THR A 247 -4.40 27.12 47.09
CA THR A 247 -5.68 27.32 46.39
C THR A 247 -5.60 28.50 45.43
N ILE A 248 -4.92 29.59 45.83
CA ILE A 248 -4.66 30.75 44.95
C ILE A 248 -3.72 30.35 43.82
N GLY A 249 -2.65 29.59 44.11
CA GLY A 249 -1.73 29.08 43.10
C GLY A 249 -2.39 28.13 42.08
N VAL A 250 -3.32 27.28 42.52
CA VAL A 250 -4.09 26.39 41.63
C VAL A 250 -5.08 27.18 40.78
N ILE A 251 -5.74 28.21 41.33
CA ILE A 251 -6.65 29.07 40.54
C ILE A 251 -5.85 29.88 39.51
N VAL A 252 -4.68 30.42 39.86
CA VAL A 252 -3.79 31.13 38.92
C VAL A 252 -3.19 30.16 37.90
N GLY A 253 -2.87 28.92 38.29
CA GLY A 253 -2.39 27.87 37.40
C GLY A 253 -3.46 27.40 36.40
N ILE A 254 -4.68 27.15 36.87
CA ILE A 254 -5.82 26.81 36.01
C ILE A 254 -6.19 28.02 35.13
N GLY A 255 -6.17 29.24 35.67
CA GLY A 255 -6.40 30.47 34.92
C GLY A 255 -5.35 30.69 33.83
N SER A 256 -4.07 30.43 34.10
CA SER A 256 -3.01 30.55 33.09
C SER A 256 -3.05 29.42 32.04
N LEU A 257 -3.46 28.21 32.41
CA LEU A 257 -3.72 27.12 31.46
C LEU A 257 -4.95 27.40 30.59
N LEU A 258 -6.03 27.91 31.16
CA LEU A 258 -7.22 28.33 30.41
C LEU A 258 -6.93 29.53 29.51
N TYR A 259 -6.14 30.50 29.99
CA TYR A 259 -5.69 31.63 29.18
C TYR A 259 -4.76 31.18 28.05
N SER A 260 -3.80 30.29 28.32
CA SER A 260 -2.93 29.71 27.30
C SER A 260 -3.72 28.87 26.29
N SER A 261 -4.70 28.08 26.74
CA SER A 261 -5.60 27.34 25.85
C SER A 261 -6.46 28.27 25.00
N TRP A 262 -6.92 29.38 25.57
CA TRP A 262 -7.72 30.39 24.87
C TRP A 262 -6.89 31.20 23.87
N THR A 263 -5.65 31.57 24.20
CA THR A 263 -4.73 32.23 23.26
C THR A 263 -4.28 31.27 22.16
N LEU A 264 -4.05 29.99 22.47
CA LEU A 264 -3.74 28.96 21.47
C LEU A 264 -4.91 28.74 20.52
N GLN A 265 -6.15 28.67 21.04
CA GLN A 265 -7.36 28.60 20.22
C GLN A 265 -7.54 29.86 19.38
N ASN A 266 -7.35 31.05 19.93
CA ASN A 266 -7.48 32.31 19.18
C ASN A 266 -6.38 32.48 18.13
N ASN A 267 -5.15 32.06 18.40
CA ASN A 267 -4.05 32.11 17.44
C ASN A 267 -4.26 31.08 16.34
N SER A 268 -4.70 29.86 16.67
CA SER A 268 -5.04 28.84 15.68
C SER A 268 -6.24 29.25 14.82
N LEU A 269 -7.27 29.88 15.40
CA LEU A 269 -8.40 30.42 14.66
C LEU A 269 -8.02 31.60 13.77
N ARG A 270 -7.05 32.44 14.17
CA ARG A 270 -6.48 33.49 13.32
C ARG A 270 -5.72 32.89 12.14
N GLU A 271 -4.86 31.91 12.39
CA GLU A 271 -4.08 31.25 11.34
C GLU A 271 -4.97 30.49 10.34
N ILE A 272 -6.02 29.81 10.82
CA ILE A 272 -7.04 29.18 9.96
C ILE A 272 -7.77 30.24 9.12
N ARG A 273 -8.15 31.38 9.72
CA ARG A 273 -8.82 32.47 8.99
C ARG A 273 -7.90 33.08 7.91
N ASP A 274 -6.63 33.26 8.21
CA ASP A 274 -5.65 33.80 7.26
C ASP A 274 -5.41 32.82 6.11
N GLN A 275 -5.33 31.51 6.40
CA GLN A 275 -5.27 30.47 5.37
C GLN A 275 -6.54 30.42 4.51
N MET A 276 -7.72 30.58 5.11
CA MET A 276 -8.98 30.65 4.36
C MET A 276 -9.03 31.87 3.44
N ASN A 277 -8.57 33.03 3.90
CA ASN A 277 -8.49 34.25 3.07
C ASN A 277 -7.50 34.09 1.91
N LEU A 278 -6.37 33.42 2.13
CA LEU A 278 -5.41 33.09 1.07
C LEU A 278 -6.02 32.12 0.05
N LEU A 279 -6.70 31.07 0.53
CA LEU A 279 -7.36 30.08 -0.31
C LEU A 279 -8.50 30.72 -1.14
N GLU A 280 -9.28 31.61 -0.54
CA GLU A 280 -10.32 32.37 -1.24
C GLU A 280 -9.71 33.25 -2.33
N LYS A 281 -8.61 33.95 -2.04
CA LYS A 281 -7.89 34.76 -3.04
C LYS A 281 -7.35 33.90 -4.20
N ASP A 282 -6.83 32.72 -3.91
CA ASP A 282 -6.36 31.78 -4.94
C ASP A 282 -7.53 31.25 -5.79
N LEU A 283 -8.68 30.97 -5.18
CA LEU A 283 -9.90 30.59 -5.91
C LEU A 283 -10.39 31.72 -6.83
N TYR A 284 -10.37 32.98 -6.38
CA TYR A 284 -10.71 34.13 -7.24
C TYR A 284 -9.72 34.32 -8.40
N LEU A 285 -8.42 34.15 -8.15
CA LEU A 285 -7.39 34.23 -9.20
C LEU A 285 -7.56 33.11 -10.23
N ASN A 286 -7.82 31.88 -9.78
CA ASN A 286 -8.05 30.74 -10.65
C ASN A 286 -9.32 30.91 -11.49
N ALA A 287 -10.43 31.39 -10.90
CA ALA A 287 -11.65 31.68 -11.64
C ALA A 287 -11.47 32.81 -12.69
N SER A 288 -10.60 33.78 -12.41
CA SER A 288 -10.22 34.82 -13.38
C SER A 288 -9.37 34.25 -14.53
N ASN A 289 -8.43 33.35 -14.21
CA ASN A 289 -7.61 32.66 -15.20
C ASN A 289 -8.45 31.76 -16.11
N GLU A 290 -9.43 31.02 -15.57
CA GLU A 290 -10.37 30.22 -16.38
C GLU A 290 -11.16 31.07 -17.38
N LYS A 291 -11.57 32.29 -17.01
CA LYS A 291 -12.22 33.23 -17.94
C LYS A 291 -11.28 33.67 -19.05
N ASN A 292 -10.01 33.91 -18.74
CA ASN A 292 -9.01 34.29 -19.74
C ASN A 292 -8.66 33.12 -20.68
N ASP A 293 -8.55 31.91 -20.15
CA ASP A 293 -8.28 30.71 -20.94
C ASP A 293 -9.48 30.37 -21.83
N SER A 294 -10.72 30.55 -21.35
CA SER A 294 -11.93 30.41 -22.17
C SER A 294 -11.96 31.41 -23.33
N ARG A 295 -11.52 32.66 -23.12
CA ARG A 295 -11.37 33.65 -24.19
C ARG A 295 -10.32 33.22 -25.22
N ARG A 296 -9.16 32.77 -24.75
CA ARG A 296 -8.09 32.25 -25.63
C ARG A 296 -8.55 31.05 -26.46
N ILE A 297 -9.31 30.13 -25.86
CA ILE A 297 -9.87 28.97 -26.57
C ILE A 297 -10.85 29.42 -27.66
N ASN A 298 -11.70 30.41 -27.40
CA ASN A 298 -12.60 30.96 -28.40
C ASN A 298 -11.83 31.65 -29.55
N ASP A 299 -10.80 32.43 -29.25
CA ASP A 299 -9.97 33.09 -30.26
C ASP A 299 -9.22 32.07 -31.15
N ILE A 300 -8.73 30.98 -30.55
CA ILE A 300 -8.09 29.87 -31.27
C ILE A 300 -9.11 29.14 -32.14
N SER A 301 -10.32 28.89 -31.64
CA SER A 301 -11.40 28.23 -32.38
C SER A 301 -11.81 29.07 -33.61
N GLN A 302 -11.94 30.38 -33.45
CA GLN A 302 -12.25 31.30 -34.54
C GLN A 302 -11.10 31.34 -35.57
N SER A 303 -9.85 31.38 -35.10
CA SER A 303 -8.67 31.32 -35.97
C SER A 303 -8.61 30.02 -36.77
N SER A 304 -8.93 28.88 -36.14
CA SER A 304 -9.00 27.57 -36.81
C SER A 304 -10.08 27.54 -37.89
N THR A 305 -11.22 28.17 -37.63
CA THR A 305 -12.34 28.27 -38.60
C THR A 305 -11.93 29.08 -39.82
N ASN A 306 -11.33 30.26 -39.63
CA ASN A 306 -10.81 31.09 -40.72
C ASN A 306 -9.73 30.35 -41.54
N LEU A 307 -8.90 29.53 -40.89
CA LEU A 307 -7.86 28.75 -41.56
C LEU A 307 -8.46 27.64 -42.44
N LYS A 308 -9.53 26.99 -41.97
CA LYS A 308 -10.28 26.01 -42.77
C LYS A 308 -10.93 26.64 -44.00
N GLU A 309 -11.48 27.84 -43.88
CA GLU A 309 -12.06 28.55 -45.03
C GLU A 309 -11.00 28.89 -46.08
N ARG A 310 -9.84 29.41 -45.66
CA ARG A 310 -8.71 29.68 -46.58
C ARG A 310 -8.20 28.42 -47.28
N LEU A 311 -8.12 27.30 -46.57
CA LEU A 311 -7.72 26.03 -47.17
C LEU A 311 -8.74 25.54 -48.22
N LYS A 312 -10.04 25.75 -47.95
CA LYS A 312 -11.10 25.43 -48.91
C LYS A 312 -10.97 26.29 -50.17
N GLU A 313 -10.78 27.60 -50.02
CA GLU A 313 -10.57 28.53 -51.14
C GLU A 313 -9.34 28.13 -51.98
N GLN A 314 -8.22 27.81 -51.34
CA GLN A 314 -7.03 27.32 -52.04
C GLN A 314 -7.29 26.00 -52.79
N SER A 315 -8.07 25.09 -52.20
CA SER A 315 -8.40 23.81 -52.86
C SER A 315 -9.26 24.01 -54.12
N GLU A 316 -10.16 24.99 -54.11
CA GLU A 316 -10.99 25.36 -55.27
C GLU A 316 -10.13 25.97 -56.38
N ILE A 317 -9.20 26.87 -56.04
CA ILE A 317 -8.24 27.45 -56.99
C ILE A 317 -7.39 26.35 -57.64
N ILE A 318 -6.86 25.40 -56.85
CA ILE A 318 -6.07 24.28 -57.38
C ILE A 318 -6.89 23.42 -58.33
N SER A 319 -8.16 23.15 -57.99
CA SER A 319 -9.09 22.40 -58.85
C SER A 319 -9.32 23.11 -60.19
N GLU A 320 -9.51 24.43 -60.18
CA GLU A 320 -9.70 25.20 -61.41
C GLU A 320 -8.43 25.24 -62.27
N LEU A 321 -7.25 25.42 -61.66
CA LEU A 321 -5.98 25.36 -62.36
C LEU A 321 -5.77 24.00 -63.04
N ARG A 322 -6.09 22.90 -62.34
CA ARG A 322 -6.03 21.55 -62.93
C ARG A 322 -6.93 21.42 -64.16
N LYS A 323 -8.18 21.91 -64.09
CA LYS A 323 -9.10 21.90 -65.24
C LYS A 323 -8.54 22.69 -66.44
N ARG A 324 -7.92 23.84 -66.19
CA ARG A 324 -7.29 24.64 -67.26
C ARG A 324 -6.10 23.93 -67.90
N ILE A 325 -5.27 23.25 -67.11
CA ILE A 325 -4.14 22.46 -67.61
C ILE A 325 -4.65 21.35 -68.54
N THR A 326 -5.66 20.58 -68.12
CA THR A 326 -6.24 19.51 -68.95
C THR A 326 -6.80 20.04 -70.28
N LEU A 327 -7.49 21.19 -70.26
CA LEU A 327 -7.99 21.85 -71.47
C LEU A 327 -6.86 22.30 -72.43
N LEU A 328 -5.71 22.70 -71.90
CA LEU A 328 -4.55 23.08 -72.71
C LEU A 328 -3.82 21.85 -73.28
N GLU A 329 -3.82 20.73 -72.56
CA GLU A 329 -3.29 19.45 -73.05
C GLU A 329 -4.14 18.88 -74.19
N ASP A 330 -5.47 18.97 -74.09
CA ASP A 330 -6.38 18.52 -75.16
C ASP A 330 -6.27 19.38 -76.43
N LYS A 331 -5.98 20.68 -76.32
CA LYS A 331 -5.75 21.57 -77.49
C LYS A 331 -4.41 21.33 -78.20
N LYS A 332 -3.50 20.54 -77.63
CA LYS A 332 -2.20 20.20 -78.23
C LYS A 332 -2.21 18.90 -79.04
N LYS A 333 -3.32 18.15 -79.02
CA LYS A 333 -3.56 16.99 -79.89
C LYS A 333 -4.34 17.37 -81.13
#